data_AF-A0A258HBI0-F1
#
_entry.id   AF-A0A258HBI0-F1
#
_cell.length_a   1.000
_cell.length_b   1.000
_cell.length_c   1.000
_cell.angle_alpha   90.00
_cell.angle_beta   90.00
_cell.angle_gamma   90.00
#
_symmetry.space_group_name_H-M   'P 1'
#
loop_
_entity.id
_entity.type
_entity.pdbx_description
1 polymer ?
#
loop_
_entity_poly.entity_id
_entity_poly.type
_entity_poly.pdbx_seq_one_letter_code
_entity_poly.pdbx_strand_id
1 'polypeptide(L)'
;MDTLIIILLLLILAELTYILTKTPGALGAKVRAGRPIFVDTSVLIDGRIVAVAQSGFISDTLLIPRSVIGELQFLADNADSEKRARARHGLDIVRELQALDTVNVEIFQDGSRAEEGVDERLLKLAKQHGGAVCTIDYNLNKVAQVEQIVVLNVNDLAMSLRMAHLPGEKVTLALTTKGNDNTQAVGHLDDGTMVVVEQAKSKIGSVVEVEVIRSLQTAAGKMMFARLVEPAKQPAQRGTTAGKGRRPQKQQPRDHDGKQKHQTPPEKPATGGPSPATSRRANAAPRAPKKRDNESRLIELVNNQED
;
A
#
# COMPACT_ATOMS: atom_id res chain seq x y z
N MET A 1 -69.54 -20.67 -22.81
CA MET A 1 -68.62 -19.64 -22.28
C MET A 1 -67.30 -20.28 -21.87
N ASP A 2 -67.33 -21.41 -21.15
CA ASP A 2 -66.12 -22.08 -20.65
C ASP A 2 -65.19 -22.59 -21.75
N THR A 3 -65.74 -23.17 -22.82
CA THR A 3 -64.94 -23.65 -23.97
C THR A 3 -64.22 -22.52 -24.71
N LEU A 4 -64.84 -21.34 -24.82
CA LEU A 4 -64.25 -20.15 -25.42
C LEU A 4 -63.09 -19.60 -24.58
N ILE A 5 -63.25 -19.61 -23.25
CA ILE A 5 -62.21 -19.18 -22.32
C ILE A 5 -61.01 -20.13 -22.38
N ILE A 6 -61.24 -21.44 -22.45
CA ILE A 6 -60.16 -22.44 -22.56
C ILE A 6 -59.39 -22.25 -23.87
N ILE A 7 -60.07 -22.03 -24.99
CA ILE A 7 -59.41 -21.80 -26.30
C ILE A 7 -58.57 -20.51 -26.27
N LEU A 8 -59.08 -19.44 -25.67
CA LEU A 8 -58.34 -18.18 -25.51
C LEU A 8 -57.10 -18.35 -24.63
N LEU A 9 -57.20 -19.11 -23.54
CA LEU A 9 -56.09 -19.33 -22.62
C LEU A 9 -54.99 -20.19 -23.25
N LEU A 10 -55.37 -21.19 -24.06
CA LEU A 10 -54.43 -21.99 -24.84
C LEU A 10 -53.73 -21.16 -25.94
N LEU A 11 -54.44 -20.23 -26.58
CA LEU A 11 -53.85 -19.30 -27.54
C LEU A 11 -52.82 -18.38 -26.88
N ILE A 12 -53.16 -17.78 -25.73
CA ILE A 12 -52.24 -16.92 -24.96
C ILE A 12 -51.02 -17.73 -24.50
N LEU A 13 -51.21 -18.97 -24.03
CA LEU A 13 -50.11 -19.84 -23.62
C LEU A 13 -49.20 -20.18 -24.80
N ALA A 14 -49.77 -20.47 -25.98
CA ALA A 14 -49.03 -20.76 -27.19
C ALA A 14 -48.21 -19.54 -27.66
N GLU A 15 -48.80 -18.34 -27.65
CA GLU A 15 -48.10 -17.10 -27.97
C GLU A 15 -46.98 -16.79 -26.97
N LEU A 16 -47.24 -16.96 -25.67
CA LEU A 16 -46.22 -16.75 -24.63
C LEU A 16 -45.06 -17.74 -24.79
N THR A 17 -45.37 -19.02 -25.03
CA THR A 17 -44.37 -20.07 -25.27
C THR A 17 -43.58 -19.80 -26.55
N TYR A 18 -44.24 -19.32 -27.61
CA TYR A 18 -43.60 -18.96 -28.88
C TYR A 18 -42.66 -17.76 -28.72
N ILE A 19 -43.07 -16.73 -27.99
CA ILE A 19 -42.23 -15.56 -27.71
C ILE A 19 -41.02 -16.00 -26.86
N LEU A 20 -41.23 -16.81 -25.82
CA LEU A 20 -40.15 -17.28 -24.94
C LEU A 20 -39.13 -18.17 -25.66
N THR A 21 -39.58 -19.01 -26.60
CA THR A 21 -38.71 -19.91 -27.35
C THR A 21 -37.99 -19.22 -28.52
N LYS A 22 -38.60 -18.18 -29.11
CA LYS A 22 -38.07 -17.48 -30.29
C LYS A 22 -37.27 -16.23 -29.96
N THR A 23 -37.37 -15.69 -28.73
CA THR A 23 -36.47 -14.65 -28.22
C THR A 23 -35.54 -15.21 -27.14
N PRO A 24 -34.44 -15.88 -27.52
CA PRO A 24 -33.38 -16.18 -26.57
C PRO A 24 -32.70 -14.85 -26.22
N GLY A 25 -33.17 -14.19 -25.16
CA GLY A 25 -32.57 -12.95 -24.66
C GLY A 25 -33.51 -11.79 -24.28
N ALA A 26 -34.84 -11.96 -24.29
CA ALA A 26 -35.74 -10.89 -23.85
C ALA A 26 -35.92 -10.80 -22.32
N LEU A 27 -35.47 -11.80 -21.54
CA LEU A 27 -35.44 -11.79 -20.07
C LEU A 27 -34.02 -11.70 -19.47
N GLY A 28 -32.98 -11.66 -20.32
CA GLY A 28 -31.68 -11.18 -19.91
C GLY A 28 -31.72 -9.68 -20.13
N ALA A 29 -31.80 -8.89 -19.06
CA ALA A 29 -31.41 -7.50 -19.15
C ALA A 29 -30.11 -7.47 -19.95
N LYS A 30 -30.10 -6.79 -21.11
CA LYS A 30 -28.85 -6.33 -21.71
C LYS A 30 -28.22 -5.42 -20.66
N VAL A 31 -27.49 -6.02 -19.73
CA VAL A 31 -26.42 -5.38 -18.98
C VAL A 31 -25.67 -4.66 -20.07
N ARG A 32 -25.66 -3.31 -20.02
CA ARG A 32 -24.88 -2.49 -20.95
C ARG A 32 -23.56 -3.21 -21.12
N ALA A 33 -23.28 -3.74 -22.32
CA ALA A 33 -22.08 -4.52 -22.52
C ALA A 33 -20.93 -3.63 -22.08
N GLY A 34 -20.36 -3.95 -20.92
CA GLY A 34 -19.28 -3.19 -20.33
C GLY A 34 -18.15 -3.14 -21.34
N ARG A 35 -17.35 -2.07 -21.32
CA ARG A 35 -16.14 -2.03 -22.15
C ARG A 35 -15.31 -3.28 -21.81
N PRO A 36 -14.86 -4.07 -22.79
CA PRO A 36 -14.06 -5.25 -22.49
C PRO A 36 -12.74 -4.81 -21.83
N ILE A 37 -12.31 -5.53 -20.81
CA ILE A 37 -11.04 -5.27 -20.14
C ILE A 37 -10.06 -6.38 -20.51
N PHE A 38 -9.02 -6.05 -21.25
CA PHE A 38 -7.96 -6.98 -21.62
C PHE A 38 -6.93 -7.09 -20.49
N VAL A 39 -6.73 -8.29 -19.98
CA VAL A 39 -5.85 -8.56 -18.83
C VAL A 39 -4.46 -8.94 -19.28
N ASP A 40 -3.44 -8.28 -18.73
CA ASP A 40 -2.03 -8.52 -18.97
C ASP A 40 -1.43 -9.60 -18.01
N THR A 41 -0.36 -10.26 -18.46
CA THR A 41 0.47 -11.21 -17.71
C THR A 41 0.93 -10.63 -16.36
N SER A 42 1.35 -9.35 -16.35
CA SER A 42 1.89 -8.70 -15.15
C SER A 42 0.88 -8.68 -13.99
N VAL A 43 -0.39 -8.41 -14.28
CA VAL A 43 -1.48 -8.34 -13.30
C VAL A 43 -1.83 -9.72 -12.77
N LEU A 44 -1.84 -10.73 -13.64
CA LEU A 44 -2.11 -12.11 -13.25
C LEU A 44 -1.03 -12.63 -12.30
N ILE A 45 0.24 -12.33 -12.57
CA ILE A 45 1.36 -12.74 -11.71
C ILE A 45 1.27 -12.07 -10.32
N ASP A 46 0.88 -10.80 -10.24
CA ASP A 46 0.72 -10.07 -8.98
C ASP A 46 -0.49 -10.57 -8.17
N GLY A 47 -1.61 -10.88 -8.83
CA GLY A 47 -2.77 -11.54 -8.22
C GLY A 47 -3.75 -10.62 -7.51
N ARG A 48 -3.39 -9.37 -7.19
CA ARG A 48 -4.31 -8.43 -6.49
C ARG A 48 -5.59 -8.11 -7.26
N ILE A 49 -5.63 -8.37 -8.57
CA ILE A 49 -6.84 -8.24 -9.39
C ILE A 49 -8.02 -9.05 -8.84
N VAL A 50 -7.77 -10.20 -8.20
CA VAL A 50 -8.82 -11.03 -7.59
C VAL A 50 -9.57 -10.24 -6.52
N ALA A 51 -8.85 -9.61 -5.59
CA ALA A 51 -9.45 -8.81 -4.53
C ALA A 51 -10.23 -7.61 -5.10
N VAL A 52 -9.70 -6.98 -6.15
CA VAL A 52 -10.38 -5.87 -6.83
C VAL A 52 -11.67 -6.36 -7.51
N ALA A 53 -11.64 -7.51 -8.19
CA ALA A 53 -12.82 -8.11 -8.81
C ALA A 53 -13.87 -8.57 -7.79
N GLN A 54 -13.44 -9.19 -6.69
CA GLN A 54 -14.32 -9.59 -5.58
C GLN A 54 -15.01 -8.41 -4.92
N SER A 55 -14.33 -7.26 -4.82
CA SER A 55 -14.89 -6.04 -4.23
C SER A 55 -15.98 -5.37 -5.06
N GLY A 56 -16.17 -5.78 -6.32
CA GLY A 56 -17.15 -5.21 -7.25
C GLY A 56 -16.69 -3.93 -7.96
N PHE A 57 -15.43 -3.50 -7.78
CA PHE A 57 -14.87 -2.35 -8.52
C PHE A 57 -14.68 -2.65 -10.02
N ILE A 58 -14.46 -3.91 -10.37
CA ILE A 58 -14.42 -4.38 -11.76
C ILE A 58 -15.73 -5.10 -12.04
N SER A 59 -16.65 -4.42 -12.73
CA SER A 59 -17.95 -4.97 -13.12
C SER A 59 -18.05 -5.35 -14.60
N ASP A 60 -17.05 -4.96 -15.41
CA ASP A 60 -17.00 -5.26 -16.84
C ASP A 60 -16.46 -6.68 -17.10
N THR A 61 -16.63 -7.20 -18.31
CA THR A 61 -16.09 -8.52 -18.69
C THR A 61 -14.56 -8.45 -18.81
N LEU A 62 -13.87 -9.32 -18.07
CA LEU A 62 -12.44 -9.53 -18.16
C LEU A 62 -12.13 -10.51 -19.30
N LEU A 63 -11.41 -10.03 -20.31
CA LEU A 63 -10.90 -10.83 -21.41
C LEU A 63 -9.43 -11.14 -21.16
N ILE A 64 -9.11 -12.43 -21.02
CA ILE A 64 -7.74 -12.90 -20.87
C ILE A 64 -7.30 -13.49 -22.23
N PRO A 65 -6.42 -12.82 -22.99
CA PRO A 65 -5.98 -13.34 -24.27
C PRO A 65 -5.27 -14.69 -24.14
N ARG A 66 -5.44 -15.56 -25.13
CA ARG A 66 -4.73 -16.85 -25.20
C ARG A 66 -3.22 -16.66 -25.27
N SER A 67 -2.76 -15.57 -25.91
CA SER A 67 -1.34 -15.18 -25.96
C SER A 67 -0.72 -14.92 -24.59
N VAL A 68 -1.45 -14.25 -23.68
CA VAL A 68 -1.06 -14.00 -22.28
C VAL A 68 -0.92 -15.31 -21.51
N ILE A 69 -1.90 -16.22 -21.64
CA ILE A 69 -1.82 -17.55 -21.02
C ILE A 69 -0.65 -18.35 -21.61
N GLY A 70 -0.40 -18.22 -22.92
CA GLY A 70 0.74 -18.82 -23.60
C GLY A 70 2.09 -18.33 -23.05
N GLU A 71 2.21 -17.05 -22.75
CA GLU A 71 3.40 -16.47 -22.12
C GLU A 71 3.60 -16.99 -20.68
N LEU A 72 2.53 -17.05 -19.88
CA LEU A 72 2.59 -17.65 -18.54
C LEU A 72 3.03 -19.12 -18.59
N GLN A 73 2.50 -19.90 -19.54
CA GLN A 73 2.92 -21.29 -19.76
C GLN A 73 4.39 -21.37 -20.15
N PHE A 74 4.83 -20.55 -21.10
CA PHE A 74 6.23 -20.50 -21.52
C PHE A 74 7.17 -20.16 -20.37
N LEU A 75 6.82 -19.17 -19.54
CA LEU A 75 7.59 -18.81 -18.34
C LEU A 75 7.59 -19.92 -17.28
N ALA A 76 6.47 -20.61 -17.09
CA ALA A 76 6.34 -21.72 -16.13
C ALA A 76 7.21 -22.94 -16.48
N ASP A 77 7.51 -23.13 -17.77
CA ASP A 77 8.31 -24.26 -18.27
C ASP A 77 9.80 -23.92 -18.45
N ASN A 78 10.11 -22.71 -18.94
CA ASN A 78 11.45 -22.36 -19.44
C ASN A 78 12.24 -21.40 -18.55
N ALA A 79 11.62 -20.77 -17.56
CA ALA A 79 12.30 -19.77 -16.73
C ALA A 79 13.05 -20.39 -15.53
N ASP A 80 13.74 -19.53 -14.78
CA ASP A 80 14.35 -19.88 -13.49
C ASP A 80 13.29 -20.25 -12.43
N SER A 81 13.73 -20.82 -11.30
CA SER A 81 12.81 -21.37 -10.29
C SER A 81 11.81 -20.33 -9.75
N GLU A 82 12.24 -19.08 -9.56
CA GLU A 82 11.38 -18.03 -9.03
C GLU A 82 10.34 -17.57 -10.05
N LYS A 83 10.77 -17.28 -11.29
CA LYS A 83 9.86 -16.89 -12.36
C LYS A 83 8.87 -18.00 -12.69
N ARG A 84 9.29 -19.27 -12.65
CA ARG A 84 8.39 -20.42 -12.82
C ARG A 84 7.32 -20.47 -11.74
N ALA A 85 7.69 -20.26 -10.47
CA ALA A 85 6.72 -20.24 -9.38
C ALA A 85 5.70 -19.10 -9.55
N ARG A 86 6.18 -17.90 -9.93
CA ARG A 86 5.32 -16.74 -10.22
C ARG A 86 4.39 -16.96 -11.41
N ALA A 87 4.86 -17.59 -12.48
CA ALA A 87 4.06 -17.88 -13.65
C ALA A 87 2.96 -18.93 -13.36
N ARG A 88 3.27 -19.97 -12.58
CA ARG A 88 2.27 -20.94 -12.09
C ARG A 88 1.22 -20.28 -11.22
N HIS A 89 1.65 -19.42 -10.29
CA HIS A 89 0.72 -18.59 -9.51
C HIS A 89 -0.19 -17.77 -10.42
N GLY A 90 0.34 -17.13 -11.46
CA GLY A 90 -0.48 -16.40 -12.44
C GLY A 90 -1.53 -17.27 -13.13
N LEU A 91 -1.23 -18.53 -13.46
CA LEU A 91 -2.21 -19.48 -14.00
C LEU A 91 -3.27 -19.88 -12.97
N ASP A 92 -2.91 -19.97 -11.70
CA ASP A 92 -3.87 -20.23 -10.61
C ASP A 92 -4.82 -19.03 -10.41
N ILE A 93 -4.30 -17.80 -10.50
CA ILE A 93 -5.11 -16.57 -10.47
C ILE A 93 -6.14 -16.52 -11.60
N VAL A 94 -5.80 -17.00 -12.82
CA VAL A 94 -6.78 -17.11 -13.91
C VAL A 94 -7.95 -18.00 -13.51
N ARG A 95 -7.69 -19.14 -12.87
CA ARG A 95 -8.75 -20.06 -12.40
C ARG A 95 -9.58 -19.45 -11.29
N GLU A 96 -8.93 -18.76 -10.36
CA GLU A 96 -9.60 -18.08 -9.26
C GLU A 96 -10.55 -17.00 -9.79
N LEU A 97 -10.09 -16.17 -10.73
CA LEU A 97 -10.93 -15.18 -11.41
C LEU A 97 -12.13 -15.82 -12.11
N GLN A 98 -11.94 -16.93 -12.83
CA GLN A 98 -13.03 -17.65 -13.50
C GLN A 98 -14.06 -18.26 -12.53
N ALA A 99 -13.69 -18.48 -11.28
CA ALA A 99 -14.58 -19.01 -10.25
C ALA A 99 -15.37 -17.91 -9.51
N LEU A 100 -15.12 -16.63 -9.79
CA LEU A 100 -15.84 -15.52 -9.16
C LEU A 100 -17.19 -15.30 -9.81
N ASP A 101 -18.25 -15.22 -9.00
CA ASP A 101 -19.59 -14.84 -9.47
C ASP A 101 -19.73 -13.31 -9.69
N THR A 102 -18.78 -12.51 -9.18
CA THR A 102 -18.85 -11.04 -9.23
C THR A 102 -18.44 -10.46 -10.58
N VAL A 103 -17.70 -11.23 -11.41
CA VAL A 103 -17.16 -10.77 -12.69
C VAL A 103 -17.23 -11.86 -13.74
N ASN A 104 -17.52 -11.50 -14.98
CA ASN A 104 -17.45 -12.43 -16.10
C ASN A 104 -16.01 -12.49 -16.64
N VAL A 105 -15.43 -13.67 -16.72
CA VAL A 105 -14.04 -13.89 -17.19
C VAL A 105 -14.05 -14.84 -18.38
N GLU A 106 -13.56 -14.37 -19.51
CA GLU A 106 -13.52 -15.15 -20.75
C GLU A 106 -12.10 -15.23 -21.31
N ILE A 107 -11.73 -16.40 -21.82
CA ILE A 107 -10.47 -16.57 -22.55
C ILE A 107 -10.69 -16.12 -23.99
N PHE A 108 -10.05 -15.00 -24.35
CA PHE A 108 -10.18 -14.43 -25.68
C PHE A 108 -9.24 -15.12 -26.66
N GLN A 109 -9.79 -15.61 -27.76
CA GLN A 109 -9.05 -16.33 -28.80
C GLN A 109 -8.37 -15.35 -29.75
N ASP A 110 -7.28 -14.77 -29.29
CA ASP A 110 -6.20 -14.27 -30.12
C ASP A 110 -5.21 -15.45 -30.35
N GLY A 111 -4.10 -15.40 -31.07
CA GLY A 111 -3.27 -16.60 -31.25
C GLY A 111 -2.63 -17.14 -29.96
N SER A 112 -2.11 -18.38 -29.99
CA SER A 112 -1.31 -18.93 -28.88
C SER A 112 0.10 -18.30 -28.76
N ARG A 113 0.50 -17.49 -29.74
CA ARG A 113 1.79 -16.80 -29.79
C ARG A 113 1.61 -15.44 -30.44
N ALA A 114 2.23 -14.42 -29.86
CA ALA A 114 2.28 -13.08 -30.43
C ALA A 114 3.67 -12.86 -31.05
N GLU A 115 3.77 -12.87 -32.38
CA GLU A 115 5.04 -12.61 -33.09
C GLU A 115 5.53 -11.17 -32.87
N GLU A 116 4.58 -10.25 -32.72
CA GLU A 116 4.75 -8.83 -32.38
C GLU A 116 4.99 -8.58 -30.87
N GLY A 117 4.96 -9.63 -30.04
CA GLY A 117 4.98 -9.51 -28.59
C GLY A 117 3.58 -9.34 -27.98
N VAL A 118 3.44 -9.77 -26.72
CA VAL A 118 2.14 -9.82 -26.01
C VAL A 118 1.60 -8.41 -25.78
N ASP A 119 2.46 -7.47 -25.40
CA ASP A 119 2.12 -6.07 -25.13
C ASP A 119 1.50 -5.37 -26.35
N GLU A 120 2.14 -5.45 -27.52
CA GLU A 120 1.63 -4.81 -28.74
C GLU A 120 0.29 -5.41 -29.16
N ARG A 121 0.16 -6.73 -29.00
CA ARG A 121 -1.08 -7.45 -29.27
C ARG A 121 -2.21 -7.01 -28.34
N LEU A 122 -1.94 -6.86 -27.04
CA LEU A 122 -2.90 -6.35 -26.06
C LEU A 122 -3.42 -4.96 -26.44
N LEU A 123 -2.52 -4.05 -26.83
CA LEU A 123 -2.91 -2.69 -27.26
C LEU A 123 -3.76 -2.73 -28.53
N LYS A 124 -3.39 -3.55 -29.52
CA LYS A 124 -4.18 -3.74 -30.75
C LYS A 124 -5.58 -4.26 -30.44
N LEU A 125 -5.70 -5.27 -29.58
CA LEU A 125 -6.99 -5.84 -29.18
C LEU A 125 -7.86 -4.80 -28.46
N ALA A 126 -7.29 -4.08 -27.48
CA ALA A 126 -8.01 -3.04 -26.76
C ALA A 126 -8.52 -1.95 -27.71
N LYS A 127 -7.70 -1.52 -28.67
CA LYS A 127 -8.08 -0.52 -29.67
C LYS A 127 -9.15 -1.01 -30.64
N GLN A 128 -9.03 -2.24 -31.14
CA GLN A 128 -9.99 -2.85 -32.07
C GLN A 128 -11.37 -3.06 -31.43
N HIS A 129 -11.40 -3.41 -30.15
CA HIS A 129 -12.64 -3.71 -29.43
C HIS A 129 -13.17 -2.54 -28.58
N GLY A 130 -12.52 -1.37 -28.62
CA GLY A 130 -12.89 -0.23 -27.78
C GLY A 130 -12.81 -0.54 -26.28
N GLY A 131 -11.88 -1.42 -25.90
CA GLY A 131 -11.67 -1.91 -24.55
C GLY A 131 -10.65 -1.12 -23.75
N ALA A 132 -10.51 -1.50 -22.48
CA ALA A 132 -9.47 -1.03 -21.59
C ALA A 132 -8.39 -2.11 -21.41
N VAL A 133 -7.18 -1.72 -21.00
CA VAL A 133 -6.10 -2.65 -20.63
C VAL A 133 -5.93 -2.64 -19.12
N CYS A 134 -5.96 -3.81 -18.49
CA CYS A 134 -5.59 -3.97 -17.09
C CYS A 134 -4.14 -4.46 -17.01
N THR A 135 -3.24 -3.60 -16.51
CA THR A 135 -1.81 -3.87 -16.38
C THR A 135 -1.25 -3.25 -15.11
N ILE A 136 -0.14 -3.78 -14.59
CA ILE A 136 0.71 -3.10 -13.59
C ILE A 136 2.03 -2.61 -14.20
N ASP A 137 2.28 -2.91 -15.48
CA ASP A 137 3.50 -2.50 -16.16
C ASP A 137 3.50 -1.01 -16.47
N TYR A 138 4.59 -0.35 -16.12
CA TYR A 138 4.75 1.09 -16.29
C TYR A 138 4.89 1.50 -17.77
N ASN A 139 5.61 0.70 -18.56
CA ASN A 139 5.88 1.00 -19.97
C ASN A 139 4.63 0.79 -20.81
N LEU A 140 3.93 -0.34 -20.63
CA LEU A 140 2.66 -0.63 -21.29
C LEU A 140 1.62 0.45 -20.99
N ASN A 141 1.53 0.90 -19.73
CA ASN A 141 0.66 2.03 -19.35
C ASN A 141 1.01 3.31 -20.13
N LYS A 142 2.30 3.66 -20.25
CA LYS A 142 2.73 4.85 -20.99
C LYS A 142 2.40 4.78 -22.48
N VAL A 143 2.61 3.64 -23.11
CA VAL A 143 2.27 3.45 -24.53
C VAL A 143 0.75 3.50 -24.74
N ALA A 144 -0.03 2.82 -23.88
CA ALA A 144 -1.49 2.85 -23.92
C ALA A 144 -2.07 4.28 -23.82
N GLN A 145 -1.49 5.12 -22.95
CA GLN A 145 -1.89 6.53 -22.81
C GLN A 145 -1.66 7.33 -24.11
N VAL A 146 -0.53 7.12 -24.80
CA VAL A 146 -0.26 7.75 -26.10
C VAL A 146 -1.29 7.31 -27.14
N GLU A 147 -1.66 6.04 -27.13
CA GLU A 147 -2.68 5.46 -28.01
C GLU A 147 -4.13 5.78 -27.63
N GLN A 148 -4.35 6.56 -26.57
CA GLN A 148 -5.67 6.91 -26.04
C GLN A 148 -6.50 5.68 -25.61
N ILE A 149 -5.82 4.64 -25.14
CA ILE A 149 -6.45 3.44 -24.59
C ILE A 149 -6.59 3.63 -23.08
N VAL A 150 -7.77 3.29 -22.54
CA VAL A 150 -8.01 3.37 -21.10
C VAL A 150 -7.20 2.31 -20.38
N VAL A 151 -6.47 2.70 -19.33
CA VAL A 151 -5.66 1.79 -18.52
C VAL A 151 -6.26 1.66 -17.13
N LEU A 152 -6.47 0.41 -16.70
CA LEU A 152 -6.88 0.01 -15.36
C LEU A 152 -5.64 -0.50 -14.61
N ASN A 153 -4.93 0.41 -13.96
CA ASN A 153 -3.72 0.06 -13.23
C ASN A 153 -4.04 -0.30 -11.77
N VAL A 154 -3.85 -1.57 -11.41
CA VAL A 154 -4.14 -2.10 -10.06
C VAL A 154 -3.22 -1.46 -9.01
N ASN A 155 -1.98 -1.13 -9.37
CA ASN A 155 -1.05 -0.45 -8.48
C ASN A 155 -1.51 0.99 -8.19
N ASP A 156 -1.92 1.73 -9.22
CA ASP A 156 -2.42 3.11 -9.06
C ASP A 156 -3.72 3.13 -8.24
N LEU A 157 -4.60 2.15 -8.44
CA LEU A 157 -5.80 1.97 -7.63
C LEU A 157 -5.43 1.74 -6.15
N ALA A 158 -4.51 0.82 -5.87
CA ALA A 158 -4.08 0.53 -4.51
C ALA A 158 -3.44 1.76 -3.84
N MET A 159 -2.66 2.56 -4.58
CA MET A 159 -2.10 3.81 -4.07
C MET A 159 -3.18 4.85 -3.76
N SER A 160 -4.20 4.94 -4.61
CA SER A 160 -5.30 5.91 -4.48
C SER A 160 -6.25 5.58 -3.32
N LEU A 161 -6.34 4.30 -2.95
CA LEU A 161 -7.16 3.82 -1.83
C LEU A 161 -6.47 3.95 -0.46
N ARG A 162 -5.19 4.32 -0.40
CA ARG A 162 -4.51 4.54 0.89
C ARG A 162 -5.18 5.70 1.62
N MET A 163 -5.42 5.51 2.93
CA MET A 163 -6.05 6.51 3.78
C MET A 163 -5.33 7.85 3.64
N ALA A 164 -6.04 8.85 3.14
CA ALA A 164 -5.55 10.22 3.15
C ALA A 164 -5.86 10.79 4.53
N HIS A 165 -4.83 10.92 5.38
CA HIS A 165 -5.01 11.71 6.60
C HIS A 165 -5.36 13.15 6.22
N LEU A 166 -6.51 13.62 6.71
CA LEU A 166 -7.03 14.94 6.41
C LEU A 166 -6.39 15.99 7.33
N PRO A 167 -6.22 17.25 6.88
CA PRO A 167 -5.94 18.35 7.79
C PRO A 167 -6.97 18.38 8.95
N GLY A 168 -6.50 18.47 10.18
CA GLY A 168 -7.30 18.42 11.41
C GLY A 168 -7.48 17.02 12.00
N GLU A 169 -7.08 15.96 11.30
CA GLU A 169 -7.12 14.60 11.83
C GLU A 169 -6.05 14.41 12.90
N LYS A 170 -6.42 13.73 14.00
CA LYS A 170 -5.51 13.41 15.08
C LYS A 170 -4.98 12.00 14.93
N VAL A 171 -3.67 11.86 14.96
CA VAL A 171 -2.97 10.59 14.79
C VAL A 171 -1.99 10.40 15.95
N THR A 172 -1.89 9.17 16.45
CA THR A 172 -0.90 8.82 17.46
C THR A 172 0.39 8.37 16.77
N LEU A 173 1.51 8.99 17.13
CA LEU A 173 2.78 8.81 16.43
C LEU A 173 3.94 8.66 17.40
N ALA A 174 4.79 7.67 17.18
CA ALA A 174 6.07 7.55 17.86
C ALA A 174 7.12 8.46 17.19
N LEU A 175 7.66 9.41 17.94
CA LEU A 175 8.73 10.30 17.45
C LEU A 175 10.07 9.61 17.60
N THR A 176 10.75 9.32 16.49
CA THR A 176 11.98 8.52 16.49
C THR A 176 13.23 9.34 16.25
N THR A 177 13.15 10.35 15.39
CA THR A 177 14.32 11.12 14.94
C THR A 177 14.08 12.63 15.04
N LYS A 178 15.17 13.40 15.01
CA LYS A 178 15.12 14.86 14.91
C LYS A 178 14.77 15.26 13.48
N GLY A 179 13.91 16.27 13.32
CA GLY A 179 13.63 16.86 12.02
C GLY A 179 14.74 17.76 11.49
N ASN A 180 14.52 18.34 10.32
CA ASN A 180 15.49 19.23 9.68
C ASN A 180 15.67 20.53 10.48
N ASP A 181 14.57 21.09 10.99
CA ASP A 181 14.62 22.22 11.92
C ASP A 181 14.99 21.76 13.34
N ASN A 182 15.71 22.62 14.08
CA ASN A 182 16.04 22.43 15.48
C ASN A 182 14.85 22.28 16.42
N THR A 183 13.64 22.61 15.99
CA THR A 183 12.40 22.46 16.78
C THR A 183 11.58 21.23 16.40
N GLN A 184 11.89 20.58 15.27
CA GLN A 184 11.10 19.50 14.70
C GLN A 184 11.52 18.12 15.21
N ALA A 185 10.54 17.21 15.23
CA ALA A 185 10.76 15.77 15.36
C ALA A 185 10.10 15.05 14.18
N VAL A 186 10.54 13.84 13.90
CA VAL A 186 10.00 13.00 12.83
C VAL A 186 9.58 11.65 13.39
N GLY A 187 8.42 11.18 12.95
CA GLY A 187 7.95 9.83 13.15
C GLY A 187 7.47 9.23 11.83
N HIS A 188 7.15 7.94 11.85
CA HIS A 188 6.61 7.25 10.69
C HIS A 188 5.29 6.59 11.08
N LEU A 189 4.31 6.67 10.19
CA LEU A 189 3.07 5.92 10.30
C LEU A 189 3.29 4.45 9.90
N ASP A 190 2.30 3.62 10.21
CA ASP A 190 2.33 2.18 9.93
C ASP A 190 2.48 1.87 8.43
N ASP A 191 2.05 2.79 7.57
CA ASP A 191 2.15 2.70 6.11
C ASP A 191 3.50 3.20 5.54
N GLY A 192 4.42 3.65 6.41
CA GLY A 192 5.72 4.22 6.08
C GLY A 192 5.73 5.72 5.78
N THR A 193 4.58 6.41 5.85
CA THR A 193 4.50 7.86 5.63
C THR A 193 5.31 8.61 6.68
N MET A 194 6.23 9.47 6.24
CA MET A 194 7.05 10.30 7.13
C MET A 194 6.23 11.48 7.64
N VAL A 195 6.12 11.62 8.97
CA VAL A 195 5.39 12.71 9.61
C VAL A 195 6.38 13.61 10.36
N VAL A 196 6.48 14.85 9.91
CA VAL A 196 7.27 15.91 10.54
C VAL A 196 6.37 16.68 11.51
N VAL A 197 6.75 16.68 12.78
CA VAL A 197 5.98 17.32 13.85
C VAL A 197 6.70 18.57 14.34
N GLU A 198 6.05 19.72 14.25
CA GLU A 198 6.58 21.00 14.71
C GLU A 198 6.60 21.08 16.24
N GLN A 199 7.62 21.76 16.78
CA GLN A 199 7.82 21.98 18.23
C GLN A 199 7.89 20.69 19.08
N ALA A 200 8.18 19.55 18.45
CA ALA A 200 8.13 18.23 19.09
C ALA A 200 9.50 17.63 19.43
N LYS A 201 10.60 18.37 19.27
CA LYS A 201 11.95 17.89 19.60
C LYS A 201 12.08 17.36 21.04
N SER A 202 11.42 17.98 22.00
CA SER A 202 11.47 17.55 23.41
C SER A 202 10.73 16.23 23.68
N LYS A 203 9.98 15.73 22.69
CA LYS A 203 9.16 14.52 22.76
C LYS A 203 9.73 13.37 21.92
N ILE A 204 10.94 13.50 21.37
CA ILE A 204 11.64 12.41 20.69
C ILE A 204 11.82 11.24 21.66
N GLY A 205 11.51 10.02 21.19
CA GLY A 205 11.49 8.79 21.98
C GLY A 205 10.16 8.51 22.67
N SER A 206 9.15 9.38 22.51
CA SER A 206 7.81 9.18 23.07
C SER A 206 6.74 9.07 22.00
N VAL A 207 5.63 8.43 22.36
CA VAL A 207 4.42 8.34 21.56
C VAL A 207 3.52 9.52 21.93
N VAL A 208 3.13 10.32 20.94
CA VAL A 208 2.35 11.55 21.13
C VAL A 208 1.16 11.59 20.17
N GLU A 209 0.09 12.24 20.59
CA GLU A 209 -1.03 12.58 19.70
C GLU A 209 -0.72 13.89 18.96
N VAL A 210 -0.81 13.84 17.64
CA VAL A 210 -0.51 14.96 16.75
C VAL A 210 -1.67 15.23 15.81
N GLU A 211 -1.89 16.50 15.50
CA GLU A 211 -2.91 16.93 14.54
C GLU A 211 -2.24 17.24 13.20
N VAL A 212 -2.72 16.61 12.14
CA VAL A 212 -2.21 16.79 10.78
C VAL A 212 -2.57 18.20 10.29
N ILE A 213 -1.58 18.95 9.83
CA ILE A 213 -1.76 20.29 9.27
C ILE A 213 -1.89 20.21 7.75
N ARG A 214 -0.96 19.48 7.10
CA ARG A 214 -0.90 19.36 5.64
C ARG A 214 -0.10 18.12 5.23
N SER A 215 -0.40 17.58 4.06
CA SER A 215 0.38 16.53 3.42
C SER A 215 1.05 17.06 2.15
N LEU A 216 2.31 16.68 1.92
CA LEU A 216 3.05 16.89 0.68
C LEU A 216 3.37 15.55 0.04
N GLN A 217 3.23 15.45 -1.28
CA GLN A 217 3.80 14.36 -2.06
C GLN A 217 5.19 14.78 -2.53
N THR A 218 6.20 13.95 -2.28
CA THR A 218 7.59 14.16 -2.72
C THR A 218 8.07 12.99 -3.58
N ALA A 219 9.21 13.14 -4.26
CA ALA A 219 9.80 12.08 -5.08
C ALA A 219 10.16 10.80 -4.26
N ALA A 220 10.41 10.95 -2.95
CA ALA A 220 10.71 9.84 -2.04
C ALA A 220 9.47 9.23 -1.38
N GLY A 221 8.28 9.77 -1.64
CA GLY A 221 7.02 9.31 -1.05
C GLY A 221 6.19 10.45 -0.43
N LYS A 222 5.19 10.08 0.36
CA LYS A 222 4.30 11.02 1.04
C LYS A 222 4.93 11.50 2.35
N MET A 223 4.89 12.80 2.57
CA MET A 223 5.32 13.46 3.80
C MET A 223 4.14 14.21 4.40
N MET A 224 3.98 14.17 5.72
CA MET A 224 2.95 14.90 6.44
C MET A 224 3.58 15.87 7.43
N PHE A 225 2.95 17.02 7.63
CA PHE A 225 3.29 18.00 8.65
C PHE A 225 2.19 18.01 9.69
N ALA A 226 2.56 17.95 10.95
CA ALA A 226 1.64 17.91 12.07
C ALA A 226 2.11 18.81 13.22
N ARG A 227 1.19 19.14 14.13
CA ARG A 227 1.48 19.81 15.41
C ARG A 227 1.10 18.92 16.58
N LEU A 228 1.74 19.12 17.72
CA LEU A 228 1.33 18.47 18.96
C LEU A 228 -0.09 18.91 19.34
N VAL A 229 -0.94 17.94 19.71
CA VAL A 229 -2.21 18.25 20.37
C VAL A 229 -1.89 18.61 21.81
N GLU A 230 -2.11 19.86 22.19
CA GLU A 230 -1.99 20.24 23.60
C GLU A 230 -3.09 19.52 24.40
N PRO A 231 -2.75 18.85 25.52
CA PRO A 231 -3.78 18.31 26.40
C PRO A 231 -4.61 19.47 26.92
N ALA A 232 -5.93 19.40 26.72
CA ALA A 232 -6.87 20.43 27.12
C ALA A 232 -6.63 20.82 28.59
N LYS A 233 -6.11 22.02 28.79
CA LYS A 233 -5.85 22.58 30.11
C LYS A 233 -7.21 22.78 30.78
N GLN A 234 -7.55 21.93 31.75
CA GLN A 234 -8.71 22.18 32.62
C GLN A 234 -8.57 23.59 33.20
N PRO A 235 -9.59 24.46 33.10
CA PRO A 235 -9.49 25.82 33.59
C PRO A 235 -9.24 25.79 35.11
N ALA A 236 -8.05 26.25 35.50
CA ALA A 236 -7.67 26.43 36.89
C ALA A 236 -8.69 27.35 37.58
N GLN A 237 -9.32 26.84 38.64
CA GLN A 237 -10.27 27.58 39.46
C GLN A 237 -9.59 28.85 40.01
N ARG A 238 -10.06 30.01 39.54
CA ARG A 238 -9.76 31.33 40.11
C ARG A 238 -10.34 31.38 41.52
N GLY A 239 -9.49 31.66 42.50
CA GLY A 239 -9.85 31.76 43.90
C GLY A 239 -10.91 32.83 44.17
N THR A 240 -11.81 32.51 45.10
CA THR A 240 -12.68 33.47 45.78
C THR A 240 -12.24 33.60 47.23
N THR A 241 -11.81 34.80 47.58
CA THR A 241 -11.65 35.31 48.93
C THR A 241 -13.02 35.50 49.61
N ALA A 242 -13.17 34.98 50.84
CA ALA A 242 -13.82 35.62 52.00
C ALA A 242 -14.32 34.58 53.02
N GLY A 243 -14.00 34.74 54.32
CA GLY A 243 -14.75 34.07 55.40
C GLY A 243 -14.02 33.68 56.69
N LYS A 244 -13.51 34.67 57.44
CA LYS A 244 -13.53 34.81 58.92
C LYS A 244 -13.76 33.56 59.81
N GLY A 245 -12.83 33.26 60.73
CA GLY A 245 -13.18 32.54 61.98
C GLY A 245 -12.07 31.82 62.78
N ARG A 246 -11.57 32.49 63.83
CA ARG A 246 -11.12 31.97 65.16
C ARG A 246 -9.94 30.95 65.30
N ARG A 247 -8.95 31.39 66.08
CA ARG A 247 -7.87 30.66 66.81
C ARG A 247 -8.45 29.77 67.94
N PRO A 248 -7.73 28.72 68.46
CA PRO A 248 -6.54 28.93 69.31
C PRO A 248 -5.36 27.92 69.25
N GLN A 249 -4.17 28.47 69.50
CA GLN A 249 -2.92 27.99 70.15
C GLN A 249 -2.71 26.52 70.59
N LYS A 250 -1.53 25.95 70.24
CA LYS A 250 -0.42 25.55 71.17
C LYS A 250 0.79 24.98 70.38
N GLN A 251 1.95 25.62 70.43
CA GLN A 251 3.19 25.24 71.18
C GLN A 251 4.31 24.67 70.26
N GLN A 252 5.35 25.48 70.08
CA GLN A 252 6.74 25.12 69.74
C GLN A 252 7.44 24.60 71.02
N PRO A 253 8.63 23.92 70.99
CA PRO A 253 9.83 24.43 70.31
C PRO A 253 10.94 23.46 69.83
N ARG A 254 11.81 24.02 68.95
CA ARG A 254 13.30 23.91 68.85
C ARG A 254 13.99 22.66 68.28
N ASP A 255 14.80 22.96 67.25
CA ASP A 255 16.22 22.67 67.01
C ASP A 255 16.83 21.35 67.50
N HIS A 256 17.45 20.59 66.60
CA HIS A 256 18.88 20.24 66.74
C HIS A 256 19.55 19.78 65.43
N ASP A 257 20.73 20.36 65.26
CA ASP A 257 21.83 20.06 64.36
C ASP A 257 22.43 18.66 64.65
N GLY A 258 23.02 17.99 63.66
CA GLY A 258 23.58 16.65 63.89
C GLY A 258 24.15 15.90 62.68
N LYS A 259 25.43 16.14 62.41
CA LYS A 259 26.36 15.35 61.55
C LYS A 259 26.49 13.88 61.99
N GLN A 260 26.79 12.99 61.02
CA GLN A 260 27.88 11.95 60.96
C GLN A 260 27.45 10.78 60.05
N LYS A 261 28.10 10.47 58.91
CA LYS A 261 29.39 9.76 58.65
C LYS A 261 29.54 8.36 59.30
N HIS A 262 29.48 7.30 58.48
CA HIS A 262 30.31 6.08 58.53
C HIS A 262 30.12 5.31 57.20
N GLN A 263 31.11 5.16 56.32
CA GLN A 263 32.27 4.22 56.32
C GLN A 263 31.91 2.75 56.00
N THR A 264 32.28 2.32 54.79
CA THR A 264 32.69 0.96 54.31
C THR A 264 33.99 0.49 55.02
N PRO A 265 34.62 -0.71 54.79
CA PRO A 265 34.53 -1.76 53.72
C PRO A 265 34.70 -3.21 54.33
N PRO A 266 35.36 -4.26 53.74
CA PRO A 266 35.75 -4.69 52.37
C PRO A 266 35.20 -6.13 52.01
N GLU A 267 35.39 -6.80 50.86
CA GLU A 267 36.64 -7.43 50.34
C GLU A 267 36.40 -8.22 49.00
N LYS A 268 37.46 -8.39 48.21
CA LYS A 268 37.67 -9.20 46.95
C LYS A 268 38.19 -10.63 47.32
N PRO A 269 38.63 -11.61 46.46
CA PRO A 269 39.21 -11.57 45.07
C PRO A 269 38.83 -12.75 44.09
N ALA A 270 38.89 -12.56 42.76
CA ALA A 270 39.92 -12.93 41.73
C ALA A 270 40.18 -14.42 41.40
N THR A 271 40.23 -14.77 40.08
CA THR A 271 41.04 -15.76 39.31
C THR A 271 40.26 -16.12 38.01
N GLY A 272 40.77 -16.44 36.81
CA GLY A 272 42.07 -16.74 36.19
C GLY A 272 41.79 -17.60 34.92
N GLY A 273 42.48 -17.39 33.79
CA GLY A 273 42.33 -18.15 32.50
C GLY A 273 42.84 -19.62 32.56
N PRO A 274 43.09 -20.37 31.43
CA PRO A 274 43.57 -19.92 30.11
C PRO A 274 43.04 -20.69 28.85
N SER A 275 43.58 -20.33 27.68
CA SER A 275 43.37 -20.83 26.29
C SER A 275 44.02 -22.22 26.01
N PRO A 276 43.76 -22.89 24.85
CA PRO A 276 44.81 -22.90 23.81
C PRO A 276 44.34 -22.89 22.33
N ALA A 277 45.30 -22.61 21.46
CA ALA A 277 45.23 -22.40 20.02
C ALA A 277 45.23 -23.67 19.13
N THR A 278 44.76 -23.56 17.89
CA THR A 278 45.34 -24.28 16.73
C THR A 278 45.09 -23.54 15.41
N SER A 279 46.00 -23.78 14.46
CA SER A 279 46.35 -23.02 13.26
C SER A 279 45.58 -23.40 11.99
N ARG A 280 45.54 -22.50 10.98
CA ARG A 280 45.97 -22.77 9.59
C ARG A 280 45.92 -21.51 8.69
N ARG A 281 46.96 -21.38 7.85
CA ARG A 281 47.27 -20.36 6.82
C ARG A 281 46.32 -20.43 5.61
N ALA A 282 46.07 -19.31 4.92
CA ALA A 282 46.65 -19.00 3.59
C ALA A 282 45.99 -17.80 2.87
N ASN A 283 46.84 -16.97 2.24
CA ASN A 283 46.68 -16.13 1.04
C ASN A 283 45.71 -14.92 1.05
N ALA A 284 46.30 -13.70 1.01
CA ALA A 284 45.63 -12.49 0.52
C ALA A 284 46.55 -11.73 -0.47
N ALA A 285 46.03 -11.50 -1.67
CA ALA A 285 46.60 -10.75 -2.79
C ALA A 285 46.45 -9.22 -2.59
N PRO A 286 47.07 -8.36 -3.43
CA PRO A 286 47.21 -6.93 -3.13
C PRO A 286 45.91 -6.14 -3.32
N ARG A 287 45.71 -5.14 -2.45
CA ARG A 287 44.55 -4.23 -2.39
C ARG A 287 44.36 -3.42 -3.69
N ALA A 288 43.17 -3.53 -4.27
CA ALA A 288 42.61 -2.58 -5.25
C ALA A 288 42.11 -1.28 -4.56
N PRO A 289 42.06 -0.14 -5.26
CA PRO A 289 41.70 1.15 -4.65
C PRO A 289 40.21 1.24 -4.33
N LYS A 290 39.90 1.90 -3.20
CA LYS A 290 38.55 2.20 -2.72
C LYS A 290 37.70 2.87 -3.81
N LYS A 291 36.58 2.24 -4.15
CA LYS A 291 35.51 2.83 -4.97
C LYS A 291 34.97 4.06 -4.22
N ARG A 292 35.27 5.25 -4.73
CA ARG A 292 34.69 6.53 -4.27
C ARG A 292 33.18 6.48 -4.44
N ASP A 293 32.45 6.88 -3.41
CA ASP A 293 31.00 6.88 -3.36
C ASP A 293 30.42 7.80 -4.44
N ASN A 294 29.40 7.32 -5.15
CA ASN A 294 28.74 8.03 -6.25
C ASN A 294 28.15 9.40 -5.82
N GLU A 295 27.96 9.63 -4.53
CA GLU A 295 27.49 10.89 -3.97
C GLU A 295 28.48 12.03 -4.16
N SER A 296 29.79 11.76 -4.08
CA SER A 296 30.82 12.80 -4.23
C SER A 296 30.88 13.35 -5.66
N ARG A 297 30.53 12.53 -6.66
CA ARG A 297 30.47 12.94 -8.08
C ARG A 297 29.24 13.77 -8.40
N LEU A 298 28.14 13.56 -7.68
CA LEU A 298 26.90 14.33 -7.91
C LEU A 298 27.04 15.75 -7.35
N ILE A 299 27.76 15.91 -6.24
CA ILE A 299 28.04 17.21 -5.63
C ILE A 299 28.99 18.05 -6.51
N GLU A 300 30.00 17.41 -7.13
CA GLU A 300 30.94 18.09 -8.02
C GLU A 300 30.29 18.54 -9.35
N LEU A 301 29.22 17.87 -9.79
CA LEU A 301 28.43 18.26 -10.97
C LEU A 301 27.46 19.41 -10.71
N VAL A 302 26.92 19.51 -9.49
CA VAL A 302 26.03 20.63 -9.09
C VAL A 302 26.84 21.91 -8.89
N ASN A 303 28.04 21.81 -8.33
CA ASN A 303 28.86 22.98 -8.03
C ASN A 303 29.57 23.60 -9.25
N ASN A 304 29.59 22.90 -10.40
CA ASN A 304 30.16 23.37 -11.67
C ASN A 304 29.11 23.94 -12.65
N GLN A 305 27.85 24.06 -12.23
CA GLN A 305 26.78 24.66 -13.04
C GLN A 305 26.39 26.09 -12.61
N GLU A 306 27.06 26.66 -11.61
CA GLU A 306 26.77 28.02 -11.11
C GLU A 306 27.82 29.08 -11.45
N ASP A 307 28.74 28.82 -12.39
CA ASP A 307 29.62 29.84 -13.00
C ASP A 307 29.37 29.99 -14.51
#